data_AF-A0A0R2ZGY1-F1
#
_entry.id   AF-A0A0R2ZGY1-F1
#
_cell.length_a   1.000
_cell.length_b   1.000
_cell.length_c   1.000
_cell.angle_alpha   90.00
_cell.angle_beta   90.00
_cell.angle_gamma   90.00
#
_symmetry.space_group_name_H-M   'P 1'
#
loop_
_entity.id
_entity.type
_entity.pdbx_description
1 polymer ?
#
loop_
_entity_poly.entity_id
_entity_poly.type
_entity_poly.pdbx_seq_one_letter_code
_entity_poly.pdbx_strand_id
1 'polypeptide(L)' 'MTVFSIEYRREDYTLADCMRPDPKWGKKGFTVKSEDLGTDDISEVVKAAQYPDSIPKGYKLFSVRNVSTNETVKP' A
#
# COMPACT_ATOMS: atom_id res chain seq x y z
N MET A 1 -18.00 0.23 7.82
CA MET A 1 -16.80 -0.62 7.67
C MET A 1 -15.88 0.05 6.68
N THR A 2 -14.73 0.53 7.15
CA THR A 2 -13.74 1.23 6.33
C THR A 2 -12.74 0.20 5.81
N VAL A 3 -12.37 0.29 4.53
CA VAL A 3 -11.41 -0.62 3.90
C VAL A 3 -10.24 0.18 3.39
N PHE A 4 -9.03 -0.26 3.71
CA PHE A 4 -7.79 0.33 3.26
C PHE A 4 -7.12 -0.58 2.21
N SER A 5 -6.73 0.02 1.09
CA SER A 5 -5.92 -0.62 0.06
C SER A 5 -4.49 -0.09 0.17
N ILE A 6 -3.57 -0.95 0.56
CA ILE A 6 -2.15 -0.66 0.74
C ILE A 6 -1.40 -1.18 -0.49
N GLU A 7 -0.69 -0.31 -1.20
CA GLU A 7 0.18 -0.67 -2.31
C GLU A 7 1.65 -0.50 -1.92
N TYR A 8 2.42 -1.58 -2.09
CA TYR A 8 3.87 -1.59 -2.04
C TYR A 8 4.44 -1.75 -3.45
N ARG A 9 5.59 -1.13 -3.71
CA ARG A 9 6.33 -1.28 -4.96
C ARG A 9 7.75 -1.74 -4.70
N ARG A 10 8.31 -2.54 -5.61
CA ARG A 10 9.70 -2.94 -5.56
C ARG A 10 10.62 -1.72 -5.45
N GLU A 11 11.66 -1.82 -4.65
CA GLU A 11 12.63 -0.72 -4.47
C GLU A 11 13.40 -0.43 -5.77
N ASP A 12 13.67 -1.48 -6.55
CA ASP A 12 14.34 -1.42 -7.84
C ASP A 12 13.39 -1.20 -9.02
N TYR A 13 12.14 -0.79 -8.76
CA TYR A 13 11.17 -0.52 -9.82
C TYR A 13 11.64 0.63 -10.72
N THR A 14 11.78 0.36 -12.03
CA THR A 14 12.19 1.35 -13.02
C THR A 14 11.04 1.75 -13.93
N LEU A 15 11.20 2.84 -14.69
CA LEU A 15 10.22 3.24 -15.72
C LEU A 15 10.04 2.17 -16.80
N ALA A 16 11.09 1.39 -17.11
CA ALA A 16 11.00 0.31 -18.11
C ALA A 16 10.05 -0.81 -17.66
N ASP A 17 9.93 -1.03 -16.35
CA ASP A 17 9.01 -2.02 -15.78
C ASP A 17 7.53 -1.67 -16.00
N CYS A 18 7.20 -0.39 -16.25
CA CYS A 18 5.84 0.03 -16.62
C CYS A 18 5.39 -0.53 -17.97
N MET A 19 6.33 -0.91 -18.84
CA MET A 19 6.05 -1.43 -20.19
C MET A 19 5.91 -2.95 -20.23
N ARG A 20 6.04 -3.64 -19.08
CA ARG A 20 5.88 -5.08 -19.03
C ARG A 20 4.42 -5.48 -19.25
N PRO A 21 4.16 -6.66 -19.87
CA PRO A 21 2.80 -7.14 -20.11
C PRO A 21 1.96 -7.35 -18.84
N ASP A 22 2.61 -7.58 -17.70
CA ASP A 22 1.94 -7.72 -16.41
C ASP A 22 1.80 -6.34 -15.73
N PRO A 23 0.57 -5.77 -15.63
CA PRO A 23 0.33 -4.48 -15.00
C PRO A 23 0.58 -4.49 -13.47
N LYS A 24 0.70 -5.69 -12.88
CA LYS A 24 1.02 -5.89 -11.46
C LYS A 24 2.51 -6.12 -11.24
N TRP A 25 3.33 -6.10 -12.29
CA TRP A 25 4.76 -6.30 -12.15
C TRP A 25 5.35 -5.30 -11.14
N GLY A 26 6.06 -5.83 -10.14
CA GLY A 26 6.69 -5.03 -9.10
C GLY A 26 5.74 -4.35 -8.11
N LYS A 27 4.44 -4.66 -8.14
CA LYS A 27 3.45 -4.17 -7.17
C LYS A 27 2.99 -5.30 -6.24
N LYS A 28 2.78 -4.99 -4.96
CA LYS A 28 2.09 -5.85 -4.00
C LYS A 28 0.97 -5.06 -3.34
N GLY A 29 -0.26 -5.49 -3.55
CA GLY A 29 -1.45 -4.87 -2.95
C GLY A 29 -1.97 -5.72 -1.80
N PHE A 30 -2.34 -5.06 -0.70
CA PHE A 30 -3.03 -5.67 0.43
C PHE A 30 -4.31 -4.90 0.72
N THR A 31 -5.35 -5.62 1.11
CA THR A 31 -6.62 -5.04 1.54
C THR A 31 -6.80 -5.34 3.01
N VAL A 32 -6.95 -4.30 3.82
CA VAL A 32 -7.06 -4.40 5.27
C VAL A 32 -8.34 -3.70 5.71
N LYS A 33 -9.08 -4.32 6.62
CA LYS A 33 -10.30 -3.73 7.19
C LYS A 33 -9.92 -2.88 8.40
N SER A 34 -10.62 -1.77 8.63
CA SER A 34 -10.36 -0.93 9.81
C SER A 34 -10.56 -1.67 11.14
N GLU A 35 -11.44 -2.67 11.16
CA GLU A 35 -11.67 -3.56 12.30
C GLU A 35 -10.42 -4.36 12.69
N ASP A 36 -9.62 -4.80 11.71
CA ASP A 36 -8.38 -5.56 11.96
C ASP A 36 -7.25 -4.65 12.48
N LEU A 37 -7.32 -3.35 12.16
CA LEU A 37 -6.34 -2.34 12.56
C LEU A 37 -6.71 -1.61 13.86
N GLY A 38 -7.98 -1.68 14.27
CA GLY A 38 -8.50 -0.91 15.40
C GLY A 38 -8.52 0.61 15.17
N THR A 39 -8.38 1.07 13.92
CA THR A 39 -8.36 2.49 13.57
C THR A 39 -9.01 2.75 12.22
N ASP A 40 -9.72 3.87 12.12
CA ASP A 40 -10.27 4.42 10.87
C ASP A 40 -9.42 5.59 10.33
N ASP A 41 -8.34 5.98 11.02
CA ASP A 41 -7.45 7.06 10.61
C ASP A 41 -6.40 6.57 9.62
N ILE A 42 -6.49 7.04 8.37
CA ILE A 42 -5.55 6.72 7.28
C ILE A 42 -4.09 7.05 7.63
N SER A 43 -3.86 8.07 8.47
CA SER A 43 -2.51 8.49 8.89
C SER A 43 -1.85 7.43 9.77
N GLU A 44 -2.61 6.85 10.69
CA GLU A 44 -2.15 5.75 11.53
C GLU A 44 -1.93 4.47 10.70
N VAL A 45 -2.78 4.21 9.70
CA VAL A 45 -2.57 3.10 8.76
C VAL A 45 -1.29 3.27 7.95
N VAL A 46 -0.97 4.49 7.51
CA VAL A 46 0.29 4.78 6.79
C VAL A 46 1.49 4.51 7.68
N LYS A 47 1.48 4.98 8.93
CA LYS A 47 2.56 4.69 9.89
C LYS A 47 2.72 3.19 10.11
N ALA A 48 1.62 2.47 10.32
CA ALA A 48 1.64 1.01 10.50
C ALA A 48 2.19 0.28 9.26
N ALA A 49 1.84 0.73 8.06
CA ALA A 49 2.32 0.19 6.80
C ALA A 49 3.80 0.53 6.50
N GLN A 50 4.36 1.54 7.15
CA GLN A 50 5.78 1.89 7.08
C GLN A 50 6.66 1.10 8.06
N TYR A 51 6.08 0.33 8.99
CA TYR A 51 6.87 -0.49 9.91
C TYR A 51 7.67 -1.56 9.15
N PRO A 52 8.96 -1.78 9.48
CA PRO A 52 9.81 -2.75 8.78
C PRO A 52 9.24 -4.17 8.73
N ASP A 53 8.53 -4.59 9.77
CA ASP A 53 7.89 -5.92 9.84
C ASP A 53 6.67 -6.05 8.92
N SER A 54 6.02 -4.93 8.58
CA SER A 54 4.87 -4.87 7.68
C SER A 54 5.27 -4.83 6.20
N ILE A 55 6.49 -4.35 5.90
CA ILE A 55 6.96 -4.14 4.54
C ILE A 55 7.48 -5.45 3.95
N PRO A 56 6.93 -5.90 2.80
CA PRO A 56 7.48 -7.06 2.10
C PRO A 56 8.95 -6.82 1.70
N LYS A 57 9.84 -7.79 1.96
CA LYS A 57 11.27 -7.69 1.63
C LYS A 57 11.50 -7.28 0.16
N GLY A 58 12.29 -6.23 -0.05
CA GLY A 58 12.61 -5.67 -1.38
C GLY A 58 11.53 -4.76 -1.97
N TYR A 59 10.55 -4.35 -1.15
CA TYR A 59 9.51 -3.39 -1.52
C TYR A 59 9.55 -2.19 -0.57
N LYS A 60 8.96 -1.09 -1.02
CA LYS A 60 8.68 0.11 -0.22
C LYS A 60 7.20 0.45 -0.32
N LEU A 61 6.66 1.10 0.72
CA LEU A 61 5.29 1.60 0.68
C LEU A 61 5.16 2.64 -0.43
N PHE A 62 4.13 2.51 -1.26
CA PHE A 62 3.86 3.43 -2.36
C PHE A 62 2.62 4.28 -2.11
N SER A 63 1.53 3.67 -1.62
CA SER A 63 0.32 4.41 -1.28
C SER A 63 -0.59 3.62 -0.35
N VAL A 64 -1.31 4.33 0.51
CA VAL A 64 -2.46 3.80 1.25
C VAL A 64 -3.70 4.54 0.75
N ARG A 65 -4.75 3.80 0.40
CA ARG A 65 -6.02 4.35 -0.07
C ARG A 65 -7.16 3.91 0.83
N ASN A 66 -7.95 4.86 1.32
CA ASN A 66 -9.24 4.58 1.90
C ASN A 66 -10.25 4.35 0.76
N VAL A 67 -10.81 3.15 0.68
CA VAL A 67 -11.74 2.74 -0.38
C VAL A 67 -13.09 3.44 -0.25
N SER A 68 -13.51 3.76 0.98
CA SER A 68 -14.80 4.39 1.26
C SER A 68 -14.81 5.88 0.90
N THR A 69 -13.73 6.60 1.19
CA THR A 69 -13.60 8.04 0.92
C THR A 69 -12.87 8.35 -0.39
N ASN A 70 -12.28 7.34 -1.04
CA ASN A 70 -11.33 7.50 -2.15
C ASN A 70 -10.08 8.34 -1.85
N GLU A 71 -9.86 8.68 -0.57
CA GLU A 71 -8.67 9.38 -0.13
C GLU A 71 -7.44 8.50 -0.32
N THR A 72 -6.36 9.07 -0.86
CA THR A 72 -5.09 8.36 -1.08
C THR A 72 -3.96 9.16 -0.49
N VAL A 73 -3.23 8.54 0.44
CA VAL A 73 -2.02 9.10 1.04
C VAL A 73 -0.81 8.36 0.46
N LYS A 74 0.20 9.15 0.08
CA LYS A 74 1.51 8.64 -0.35
C LYS A 74 2.51 8.99 0.75
N PRO A 75 3.31 8.03 1.22
CA PRO A 75 4.35 8.25 2.23
C PRO A 75 5.48 9.15 1.72
#